data_AF-W6M420-F1
#
_entry.id   AF-W6M420-F1
#
_cell.length_a   1.000
_cell.length_b   1.000
_cell.length_c   1.000
_cell.angle_alpha   90.00
_cell.angle_beta   90.00
_cell.angle_gamma   90.00
#
_symmetry.space_group_name_H-M   'P 1'
#
loop_
_entity.id
_entity.type
_entity.pdbx_description
1 polymer ?
#
loop_
_entity_poly.entity_id
_entity_poly.type
_entity_poly.pdbx_seq_one_letter_code
_entity_poly.pdbx_strand_id
1 'polypeptide(L)'
;MRQIADSIQLGKEWTELQPTPPLVVSEQVQSIAIAMPNLPDWEIRPESASFVMPGGTPIKIEVELLAADGARFILDSVGLGQGLLFSRRPQDPSPSASRLPSGMAFTSVRLRSDQPLQGGRVMWICITNY
;
A
#
# COMPACT_ATOMS: atom_id res chain seq x y z
N MET A 1 -7.37 -10.85 5.14
CA MET A 1 -6.20 -10.48 4.31
C MET A 1 -6.21 -11.31 3.03
N ARG A 2 -5.71 -10.77 1.91
CA ARG A 2 -5.72 -11.45 0.61
C ARG A 2 -4.45 -11.12 -0.17
N GLN A 3 -3.84 -12.11 -0.83
CA GLN A 3 -2.70 -11.89 -1.70
C GLN A 3 -3.15 -11.34 -3.07
N ILE A 4 -2.42 -10.33 -3.58
CA ILE A 4 -2.64 -9.71 -4.89
C ILE A 4 -1.54 -10.12 -5.87
N ALA A 5 -0.30 -10.29 -5.41
CA ALA A 5 0.83 -10.74 -6.22
C ALA A 5 1.85 -11.51 -5.37
N ASP A 6 2.57 -12.46 -5.98
CA ASP A 6 3.64 -13.25 -5.33
C ASP A 6 4.96 -12.48 -5.22
N SER A 7 5.27 -11.66 -6.23
CA SER A 7 6.44 -10.80 -6.29
C SER A 7 6.12 -9.58 -7.13
N ILE A 8 6.86 -8.49 -6.90
CA ILE A 8 6.75 -7.28 -7.71
C ILE A 8 8.14 -6.71 -8.00
N GLN A 9 8.30 -6.20 -9.21
CA GLN A 9 9.42 -5.33 -9.55
C GLN A 9 8.90 -3.91 -9.65
N LEU A 10 9.52 -3.00 -8.91
CA LEU A 10 9.18 -1.59 -8.92
C LEU A 10 10.33 -0.79 -9.52
N GLY A 11 9.97 0.28 -10.20
CA GLY A 11 10.87 1.31 -10.68
C GLY A 11 10.07 2.58 -10.93
N LYS A 12 10.62 3.49 -11.72
CA LYS A 12 9.97 4.79 -11.98
C LYS A 12 8.65 4.69 -12.73
N GLU A 13 8.46 3.60 -13.46
CA GLU A 13 7.21 3.30 -14.17
C GLU A 13 6.18 2.64 -13.25
N TRP A 14 4.91 2.86 -13.56
CA TRP A 14 3.82 2.25 -12.82
C TRP A 14 3.70 0.76 -13.15
N THR A 15 3.91 -0.08 -12.15
CA THR A 15 3.53 -1.49 -12.17
C THR A 15 2.05 -1.59 -11.77
N GLU A 16 1.21 -2.11 -12.67
CA GLU A 16 -0.22 -2.29 -12.42
C GLU A 16 -0.53 -3.77 -12.11
N LEU A 17 -1.25 -4.00 -11.01
CA LEU A 17 -1.77 -5.28 -10.60
C LEU A 17 -3.29 -5.27 -10.71
N GLN A 18 -3.86 -6.32 -11.30
CA GLN A 18 -5.31 -6.44 -11.52
C GLN A 18 -5.89 -7.62 -10.71
N PRO A 19 -6.17 -7.42 -9.41
CA PRO A 19 -6.71 -8.47 -8.56
C PRO A 19 -8.05 -9.01 -9.10
N THR A 20 -8.14 -10.33 -9.23
CA THR A 20 -9.37 -11.04 -9.62
C THR A 20 -9.75 -12.05 -8.52
N PRO A 21 -10.91 -11.93 -7.85
CA PRO A 21 -11.93 -10.87 -7.99
C PRO A 21 -11.43 -9.48 -7.53
N PRO A 22 -12.16 -8.37 -7.78
CA PRO A 22 -11.80 -7.04 -7.27
C PRO A 22 -11.61 -6.99 -5.74
N LEU A 23 -10.88 -5.99 -5.26
CA LEU A 23 -10.69 -5.77 -3.82
C LEU A 23 -11.85 -4.95 -3.28
N VAL A 24 -12.68 -5.57 -2.45
CA VAL A 24 -13.85 -4.91 -1.86
C VAL A 24 -13.51 -4.40 -0.46
N VAL A 25 -13.91 -3.17 -0.17
CA VAL A 25 -13.86 -2.59 1.17
C VAL A 25 -15.03 -3.11 1.99
N SER A 26 -14.79 -4.15 2.79
CA SER A 26 -15.80 -4.74 3.67
C SER A 26 -15.64 -4.34 5.14
N GLU A 27 -14.46 -3.84 5.52
CA GLU A 27 -14.10 -3.59 6.92
C GLU A 27 -13.69 -2.13 7.19
N GLN A 28 -13.21 -1.83 8.39
CA GLN A 28 -12.87 -0.47 8.81
C GLN A 28 -11.47 -0.01 8.40
N VAL A 29 -10.48 -0.90 8.41
CA VAL A 29 -9.07 -0.58 8.14
C VAL A 29 -8.64 -1.28 6.87
N GLN A 30 -8.07 -0.50 5.95
CA GLN A 30 -7.54 -0.99 4.68
C GLN A 30 -6.07 -0.61 4.51
N SER A 31 -5.26 -1.59 4.11
CA SER A 31 -3.86 -1.36 3.78
C SER A 31 -3.42 -2.23 2.61
N ILE A 32 -2.46 -1.73 1.85
CA ILE A 32 -1.58 -2.53 1.01
C ILE A 32 -0.31 -2.81 1.80
N ALA A 33 0.10 -4.06 1.86
CA ALA A 33 1.39 -4.46 2.42
C ALA A 33 2.28 -5.03 1.33
N ILE A 34 3.52 -4.56 1.25
CA ILE A 34 4.53 -5.10 0.34
C ILE A 34 5.61 -5.77 1.18
N ALA A 35 5.73 -7.09 1.07
CA ALA A 35 6.82 -7.81 1.72
C ALA A 35 8.15 -7.40 1.08
N MET A 36 9.14 -7.06 1.89
CA MET A 36 10.49 -6.73 1.42
C MET A 36 11.52 -7.69 1.98
N PRO A 37 12.57 -8.04 1.22
CA PRO A 37 13.71 -8.72 1.79
C PRO A 37 14.36 -7.85 2.87
N ASN A 38 14.85 -8.49 3.93
CA ASN A 38 15.51 -7.85 5.07
C ASN A 38 14.66 -6.75 5.73
N LEU A 39 13.33 -6.88 5.74
CA LEU A 39 12.40 -5.92 6.36
C LEU A 39 12.82 -5.42 7.76
N PRO A 40 13.40 -6.25 8.67
CA PRO A 40 13.86 -5.76 9.97
C PRO A 40 14.89 -4.63 9.92
N ASP A 41 15.64 -4.51 8.82
CA ASP A 41 16.67 -3.48 8.62
C ASP A 41 16.12 -2.23 7.92
N TRP A 42 14.82 -2.19 7.62
CA TRP A 42 14.15 -1.04 7.05
C TRP A 42 13.68 -0.10 8.14
N GLU A 43 13.72 1.20 7.85
CA GLU A 43 13.14 2.22 8.72
C GLU A 43 12.02 2.98 7.99
N ILE A 44 11.07 3.51 8.75
CA ILE A 44 10.10 4.46 8.23
C ILE A 44 10.50 5.88 8.64
N ARG A 45 10.26 6.84 7.74
CA ARG A 45 10.36 8.28 7.97
C ARG A 45 8.96 8.88 7.80
N PRO A 46 8.13 8.89 8.86
CA PRO A 46 6.74 9.35 8.78
C PRO A 46 6.59 10.78 8.25
N GLU A 47 7.57 11.65 8.58
CA GLU A 47 7.65 13.06 8.21
C GLU A 47 7.74 13.29 6.70
N SER A 48 8.40 12.38 5.98
CA SER A 48 8.57 12.43 4.52
C SER A 48 7.71 11.42 3.77
N ALA A 49 6.88 10.64 4.49
CA ALA A 49 6.12 9.53 3.95
C ALA A 49 6.99 8.60 3.08
N SER A 50 8.19 8.29 3.58
CA SER A 50 9.18 7.47 2.88
C SER A 50 9.71 6.37 3.77
N PHE A 51 10.37 5.40 3.14
CA PHE A 51 11.12 4.38 3.85
C PHE A 51 12.62 4.62 3.68
N VAL A 52 13.41 3.98 4.53
CA VAL A 52 14.87 3.96 4.40
C VAL A 52 15.27 2.51 4.23
N MET A 53 15.92 2.23 3.12
CA MET A 53 16.46 0.91 2.81
C MET A 53 17.61 0.54 3.77
N PRO A 54 17.90 -0.76 3.90
CA PRO A 54 19.13 -1.20 4.56
C PRO A 54 20.34 -0.50 3.90
N GLY A 55 21.17 0.15 4.71
CA GLY A 55 22.28 0.99 4.23
C GLY A 55 21.95 2.49 4.15
N GLY A 56 20.77 2.92 4.60
CA GLY A 56 20.49 4.33 4.87
C GLY A 56 19.97 5.14 3.68
N THR A 57 19.67 4.49 2.55
CA THR A 57 19.17 5.18 1.36
C THR A 57 17.66 5.40 1.48
N PRO A 58 17.16 6.66 1.47
CA PRO A 58 15.74 6.91 1.48
C PRO A 58 15.11 6.51 0.14
N ILE A 59 13.90 5.98 0.22
CA ILE A 59 13.14 5.52 -0.93
C ILE A 59 11.67 5.90 -0.80
N LYS A 60 11.11 6.39 -1.90
CA LYS A 60 9.69 6.71 -2.00
C LYS A 60 9.00 5.65 -2.86
N ILE A 61 7.93 5.10 -2.30
CA ILE A 61 7.04 4.18 -3.00
C ILE A 61 5.67 4.83 -3.04
N GLU A 62 5.12 4.94 -4.23
CA GLU A 62 3.78 5.47 -4.45
C GLU A 62 2.84 4.33 -4.76
N VAL A 63 1.68 4.33 -4.11
CA VAL A 63 0.67 3.29 -4.24
C VAL A 63 -0.68 3.95 -4.53
N GLU A 64 -1.35 3.49 -5.57
CA GLU A 64 -2.68 3.93 -5.98
C GLU A 64 -3.65 2.75 -6.05
N LEU A 65 -4.88 2.97 -5.63
CA LEU A 65 -6.01 2.09 -5.92
C LEU A 65 -6.89 2.75 -6.98
N LEU A 66 -7.30 1.97 -7.98
CA LEU A 66 -8.27 2.39 -9.00
C LEU A 66 -9.57 1.62 -8.80
N ALA A 67 -10.66 2.36 -8.65
CA ALA A 67 -12.00 1.80 -8.59
C ALA A 67 -12.58 1.59 -9.99
N ALA A 68 -13.60 0.73 -10.09
CA ALA A 68 -14.27 0.41 -11.36
C ALA A 68 -14.93 1.63 -12.03
N ASP A 69 -15.29 2.64 -11.26
CA ASP A 69 -15.84 3.92 -11.73
C ASP A 69 -14.76 4.92 -12.19
N GLY A 70 -13.48 4.54 -12.14
CA GLY A 70 -12.35 5.37 -12.50
C GLY A 70 -11.82 6.26 -11.37
N ALA A 71 -12.42 6.22 -10.17
CA ALA A 71 -11.92 6.96 -9.02
C ALA A 71 -10.54 6.46 -8.58
N ARG A 72 -9.67 7.40 -8.20
CA ARG A 72 -8.27 7.13 -7.82
C ARG A 72 -8.02 7.47 -6.36
N PHE A 73 -7.36 6.56 -5.64
CA PHE A 73 -7.03 6.73 -4.24
C PHE A 73 -5.54 6.51 -4.02
N ILE A 74 -4.83 7.59 -3.69
CA ILE A 74 -3.41 7.54 -3.34
C ILE A 74 -3.30 7.07 -1.88
N LEU A 75 -2.42 6.11 -1.63
CA LEU A 75 -2.09 5.63 -0.30
C LEU A 75 -0.73 6.18 0.13
N ASP A 76 -0.60 6.49 1.42
CA ASP A 76 0.64 6.96 2.02
C ASP A 76 1.30 5.82 2.79
N SER A 77 2.62 5.88 2.94
CA SER A 77 3.33 5.02 3.89
C SER A 77 2.85 5.32 5.30
N VAL A 78 2.40 4.29 6.02
CA VAL A 78 1.89 4.42 7.40
C VAL A 78 2.69 3.64 8.43
N GLY A 79 3.51 2.68 8.01
CA GLY A 79 4.29 1.90 8.97
C GLY A 79 5.03 0.72 8.37
N LEU A 80 5.63 -0.03 9.28
CA LEU A 80 6.19 -1.36 9.03
C LEU A 80 5.32 -2.38 9.78
N GLY A 81 5.08 -3.53 9.17
CA GLY A 81 4.36 -4.66 9.77
C GLY A 81 4.91 -5.98 9.23
N GLN A 82 4.07 -6.78 8.56
CA GLN A 82 4.54 -7.91 7.76
C GLN A 82 5.20 -7.48 6.43
N GLY A 83 5.27 -6.18 6.19
CA GLY A 83 5.83 -5.54 5.01
C GLY A 83 5.82 -4.02 5.18
N LEU A 84 6.16 -3.30 4.12
CA LEU A 84 5.91 -1.86 4.02
C LEU A 84 4.41 -1.62 3.91
N LEU A 85 3.84 -0.86 4.85
CA LEU A 85 2.40 -0.66 4.94
C LEU A 85 1.98 0.68 4.33
N PHE A 86 0.96 0.63 3.49
CA PHE A 86 0.37 1.78 2.82
C PHE A 86 -1.13 1.84 3.08
N SER A 87 -1.62 2.98 3.53
CA SER A 87 -3.04 3.21 3.80
C SER A 87 -3.42 4.63 3.41
N ARG A 88 -4.71 4.87 3.20
CA ARG A 88 -5.20 6.24 3.01
C ARG A 88 -5.02 6.98 4.33
N ARG A 89 -4.17 8.00 4.39
CA ARG A 89 -4.13 8.84 5.59
C ARG A 89 -5.47 9.55 5.74
N PRO A 90 -5.95 9.65 6.98
CA PRO A 90 -7.08 10.48 7.27
C PRO A 90 -6.76 11.95 6.96
N GLN A 91 -7.64 12.62 6.21
CA GLN A 91 -7.53 14.07 6.01
C GLN A 91 -8.02 14.86 7.25
N ASP A 92 -8.65 14.17 8.20
CA ASP A 92 -9.24 14.73 9.42
C ASP A 92 -8.85 13.82 10.61
N PRO A 93 -8.49 14.32 11.80
CA PRO A 93 -8.18 13.48 12.96
C PRO A 93 -9.35 12.63 13.49
N SER A 94 -10.57 12.76 12.94
CA SER A 94 -11.71 11.96 13.36
C SER A 94 -11.48 10.44 13.15
N PRO A 95 -11.97 9.60 14.06
CA PRO A 95 -11.78 8.14 13.99
C PRO A 95 -12.42 7.48 12.74
N SER A 96 -13.23 8.23 11.99
CA SER A 96 -13.81 7.81 10.71
C SER A 96 -12.96 8.17 9.48
N ALA A 97 -11.94 9.00 9.62
CA ALA A 97 -11.33 9.68 8.47
C ALA A 97 -10.32 8.85 7.66
N SER A 98 -9.86 7.69 8.13
CA SER A 98 -8.88 6.85 7.41
C SER A 98 -9.54 5.82 6.49
N ARG A 99 -10.74 6.09 5.98
CA ARG A 99 -11.58 5.03 5.40
C ARG A 99 -11.72 5.22 3.90
N LEU A 100 -11.33 4.20 3.16
CA LEU A 100 -11.83 4.03 1.81
C LEU A 100 -13.36 3.84 1.90
N PRO A 101 -14.15 4.30 0.91
CA PRO A 101 -15.60 4.20 0.99
C PRO A 101 -16.05 2.74 1.15
N SER A 102 -16.91 2.48 2.14
CA SER A 102 -17.45 1.14 2.38
C SER A 102 -18.18 0.62 1.15
N GLY A 103 -18.01 -0.66 0.82
CA GLY A 103 -18.57 -1.30 -0.36
C GLY A 103 -17.87 -0.95 -1.68
N MET A 104 -16.88 -0.06 -1.67
CA MET A 104 -16.11 0.26 -2.87
C MET A 104 -15.29 -0.95 -3.33
N ALA A 105 -15.24 -1.16 -4.65
CA ALA A 105 -14.47 -2.21 -5.29
C ALA A 105 -13.33 -1.62 -6.12
N PHE A 106 -12.10 -2.04 -5.82
CA PHE A 106 -10.89 -1.67 -6.56
C PHE A 106 -10.51 -2.76 -7.55
N THR A 107 -10.39 -2.40 -8.81
CA THR A 107 -10.05 -3.31 -9.92
C THR A 107 -8.56 -3.31 -10.20
N SER A 108 -7.85 -2.25 -9.86
CA SER A 108 -6.39 -2.17 -10.03
C SER A 108 -5.69 -1.60 -8.80
N VAL A 109 -4.48 -2.10 -8.56
CA VAL A 109 -3.49 -1.54 -7.63
C VAL A 109 -2.27 -1.15 -8.45
N ARG A 110 -1.87 0.13 -8.40
CA ARG A 110 -0.67 0.61 -9.12
C ARG A 110 0.40 0.97 -8.11
N LEU A 111 1.62 0.54 -8.39
CA LEU A 111 2.78 0.77 -7.54
C LEU A 111 3.93 1.30 -8.38
N ARG A 112 4.70 2.25 -7.86
CA ARG A 112 5.99 2.64 -8.44
C ARG A 112 6.95 3.07 -7.34
N SER A 113 8.23 3.13 -7.67
CA SER A 113 9.26 3.63 -6.75
C SER A 113 10.24 4.54 -7.48
N ASP A 114 10.77 5.52 -6.76
CA ASP A 114 11.82 6.39 -7.28
C ASP A 114 13.16 5.66 -7.51
N GLN A 115 13.34 4.49 -6.90
CA GLN A 115 14.48 3.59 -7.15
C GLN A 115 14.03 2.17 -7.53
N PRO A 116 14.85 1.42 -8.29
CA PRO A 116 14.56 0.02 -8.58
C PRO A 116 14.48 -0.82 -7.31
N LEU A 117 13.40 -1.59 -7.15
CA LEU A 117 13.19 -2.49 -6.02
C LEU A 117 12.64 -3.82 -6.49
N GLN A 118 13.16 -4.90 -5.89
CA GLN A 118 12.53 -6.21 -5.94
C GLN A 118 11.75 -6.42 -4.65
N GLY A 119 10.43 -6.32 -4.74
CA GLY A 119 9.50 -6.67 -3.67
C GLY A 119 9.06 -8.13 -3.76
N GLY A 120 8.64 -8.65 -2.61
CA GLY A 120 7.97 -9.94 -2.49
C GLY A 120 6.45 -9.81 -2.64
N ARG A 121 5.73 -10.58 -1.83
CA ARG A 121 4.27 -10.65 -1.85
C ARG A 121 3.61 -9.31 -1.60
N VAL A 122 2.56 -9.02 -2.37
CA VAL A 122 1.68 -7.86 -2.15
C VAL A 122 0.37 -8.36 -1.57
N MET A 123 -0.03 -7.79 -0.43
CA MET A 123 -1.21 -8.18 0.32
C MET A 123 -2.20 -7.03 0.46
N TRP A 124 -3.47 -7.32 0.22
CA TRP A 124 -4.60 -6.52 0.67
C TRP A 124 -4.96 -6.89 2.11
N ILE A 125 -4.92 -5.91 2.99
CA ILE A 125 -5.39 -6.02 4.37
C ILE A 125 -6.71 -5.27 4.44
N CYS A 126 -7.76 -5.96 4.88
CA CYS A 126 -9.08 -5.40 5.14
C CYS A 126 -9.55 -6.05 6.45
N ILE A 127 -9.54 -5.28 7.54
CA ILE A 127 -9.79 -5.79 8.89
C ILE A 127 -10.64 -4.82 9.70
N THR A 128 -11.40 -5.34 10.66
CA THR A 128 -12.09 -4.55 11.69
C THR A 128 -11.06 -4.13 12.75
N ASN A 129 -11.12 -2.88 13.23
CA ASN A 129 -10.33 -2.46 14.38
C ASN A 129 -11.13 -2.86 15.65
N TYR A 130 -10.54 -3.68 16.52
CA TYR A 130 -11.15 -4.10 17.80
C TYR A 130 -10.61 -3.27 18.96
#